data_AF-A0A193QNS2-F1
#
_entry.id   AF-A0A193QNS2-F1
#
_cell.length_a   1.000
_cell.length_b   1.000
_cell.length_c   1.000
_cell.angle_alpha   90.00
_cell.angle_beta   90.00
_cell.angle_gamma   90.00
#
_symmetry.space_group_name_H-M   'P 1'
#
loop_
_entity.id
_entity.type
_entity.pdbx_description
1 polymer ?
#
loop_
_entity_poly.entity_id
_entity_poly.type
_entity_poly.pdbx_seq_one_letter_code
_entity_poly.pdbx_strand_id
1 'polypeptide(L)' 'MTIAEQLRQEGEKQGIEKGILKGREEGIQLGEQKGRHEAKIDMARQFLANGVDRAIVKMSTGLSDAEINALMD' A
#
# COMPACT_ATOMS: atom_id res chain seq x y z
N MET A 1 29.59 26.01 23.34
CA MET A 1 29.14 25.36 22.09
C MET A 1 29.77 26.09 20.94
N THR A 2 30.49 25.41 20.06
CA THR A 2 31.10 26.02 18.88
C THR A 2 30.10 26.13 17.73
N ILE A 3 30.34 27.02 16.79
CA ILE A 3 29.52 27.14 15.56
C ILE A 3 29.49 25.81 14.81
N ALA A 4 30.60 25.07 14.80
CA ALA A 4 30.68 23.75 14.18
C ALA A 4 29.78 22.72 14.87
N GLU A 5 29.73 22.71 16.21
CA GLU A 5 28.82 21.85 16.98
C GLU A 5 27.35 22.18 16.71
N GLN A 6 27.00 23.47 16.64
CA GLN A 6 25.64 23.92 16.33
C GLN A 6 25.20 23.46 14.94
N LEU A 7 26.05 23.63 13.93
CA LEU A 7 25.77 23.18 12.56
C LEU A 7 25.59 21.67 12.48
N ARG A 8 26.39 20.89 13.25
CA ARG A 8 26.29 19.43 13.29
C ARG A 8 24.98 18.97 13.94
N GLN A 9 24.59 19.58 15.05
CA GLN A 9 23.33 19.30 15.74
C GLN A 9 22.11 19.63 14.86
N GLU A 10 22.14 20.78 14.18
CA GLU A 10 21.06 21.17 13.26
C GLU A 10 20.98 20.19 12.07
N GLY A 11 22.11 19.80 11.51
CA GLY A 11 22.17 18.78 10.44
C GLY A 11 21.62 17.43 10.87
N GLU A 12 21.96 16.95 12.07
CA GLU A 12 21.42 15.71 12.64
C GLU A 12 19.89 15.81 12.82
N LYS A 13 19.41 16.92 13.39
CA LYS A 13 17.97 17.16 13.59
C LYS A 13 17.21 17.18 12.27
N GLN A 14 17.70 17.91 11.28
CA GLN A 14 17.10 17.95 9.94
C GLN A 14 17.13 16.58 9.24
N GLY A 15 18.21 15.82 9.42
CA GLY A 15 18.32 14.47 8.89
C GLY A 15 17.26 13.53 9.47
N ILE A 16 17.07 13.57 10.79
CA ILE A 16 16.04 12.79 11.49
C ILE A 16 14.63 13.20 11.02
N GLU A 17 14.35 14.50 10.98
CA GLU A 17 13.05 15.01 10.55
C GLU A 17 12.71 14.59 9.11
N LYS A 18 13.65 14.75 8.18
CA LYS A 18 13.48 14.31 6.79
C LYS A 18 13.29 12.80 6.70
N GLY A 19 14.05 12.02 7.49
CA GLY A 19 13.93 10.56 7.53
C GLY A 19 12.55 10.11 8.00
N ILE A 20 12.02 10.72 9.07
CA ILE A 20 10.69 10.41 9.60
C ILE A 20 9.60 10.79 8.59
N LEU A 21 9.68 11.96 7.98
CA LEU A 21 8.71 12.41 6.99
C LEU A 21 8.66 11.46 5.78
N LYS A 22 9.82 11.14 5.22
CA LYS A 22 9.93 10.23 4.07
C LYS A 22 9.42 8.83 4.42
N GLY A 23 9.84 8.28 5.57
CA GLY A 23 9.41 6.95 6.00
C GLY A 23 7.90 6.87 6.24
N ARG A 24 7.29 7.94 6.79
CA ARG A 24 5.84 8.02 6.96
C ARG A 24 5.11 8.08 5.62
N GLU A 25 5.58 8.87 4.68
CA GLU A 25 4.97 8.99 3.36
C GLU A 25 5.02 7.67 2.59
N GLU A 26 6.20 7.03 2.52
CA GLU A 26 6.37 5.72 1.88
C GLU A 26 5.49 4.65 2.55
N GLY A 27 5.43 4.66 3.89
CA GLY A 27 4.60 3.74 4.67
C GLY A 27 3.10 3.89 4.37
N ILE A 28 2.61 5.13 4.28
CA ILE A 28 1.21 5.41 3.94
C ILE A 28 0.90 4.94 2.51
N GLN A 29 1.76 5.27 1.54
CA GLN A 29 1.55 4.87 0.14
C GLN A 29 1.52 3.35 -0.02
N LEU A 30 2.45 2.63 0.63
CA LEU A 30 2.48 1.18 0.60
C LEU A 30 1.25 0.58 1.30
N GLY A 31 0.85 1.13 2.44
CA GLY A 31 -0.33 0.70 3.18
C GLY A 31 -1.61 0.86 2.37
N GLU A 32 -1.79 2.02 1.72
CA GLU A 32 -2.94 2.25 0.84
C GLU A 32 -2.96 1.32 -0.38
N GLN A 33 -1.80 1.08 -1.02
CA GLN A 33 -1.73 0.18 -2.17
C GLN A 33 -2.12 -1.25 -1.77
N LYS A 34 -1.58 -1.74 -0.65
CA LYS A 34 -1.92 -3.06 -0.10
C LYS A 34 -3.39 -3.14 0.27
N GLY A 35 -3.91 -2.17 1.04
CA GLY A 35 -5.32 -2.15 1.45
C GLY A 35 -6.29 -2.10 0.28
N ARG A 36 -6.00 -1.30 -0.76
CA ARG A 36 -6.81 -1.27 -2.00
C ARG A 36 -6.77 -2.62 -2.73
N HIS A 37 -5.62 -3.30 -2.74
CA HIS A 37 -5.50 -4.61 -3.37
C HIS A 37 -6.25 -5.69 -2.58
N GLU A 38 -6.08 -5.74 -1.25
CA GLU A 38 -6.81 -6.65 -0.36
C GLU A 38 -8.32 -6.46 -0.47
N ALA A 39 -8.80 -5.21 -0.49
CA ALA A 39 -10.23 -4.92 -0.67
C ALA A 39 -10.79 -5.44 -2.01
N LYS A 40 -10.00 -5.39 -3.10
CA LYS A 40 -10.39 -5.97 -4.40
C LYS A 40 -10.51 -7.49 -4.32
N ILE A 41 -9.57 -8.13 -3.64
CA ILE A 41 -9.57 -9.59 -3.43
C ILE A 41 -10.78 -10.02 -2.61
N ASP A 42 -11.08 -9.33 -1.51
CA ASP A 42 -12.23 -9.66 -0.67
C ASP A 42 -13.56 -9.46 -1.40
N MET A 43 -13.69 -8.38 -2.17
CA MET A 43 -14.84 -8.14 -3.04
C MET A 43 -14.99 -9.24 -4.09
N ALA A 44 -13.88 -9.65 -4.73
CA ALA A 44 -13.89 -10.74 -5.72
C ALA A 44 -14.35 -12.06 -5.11
N ARG A 45 -13.84 -12.42 -3.92
CA ARG A 45 -14.29 -13.61 -3.17
C ARG A 45 -15.79 -13.58 -2.89
N GLN A 46 -16.29 -12.44 -2.41
CA GLN A 46 -17.72 -12.29 -2.13
C GLN A 46 -18.58 -12.42 -3.39
N PHE A 47 -18.15 -11.84 -4.51
CA PHE A 47 -18.88 -11.97 -5.77
C PHE A 47 -18.91 -13.41 -6.28
N LEU A 48 -17.77 -14.10 -6.27
CA LEU A 48 -17.69 -15.50 -6.67
C LEU A 48 -18.55 -16.41 -5.76
N ALA A 49 -18.51 -16.18 -4.44
CA ALA A 49 -19.33 -16.91 -3.47
C ALA A 49 -20.84 -16.71 -3.70
N ASN A 50 -21.24 -15.54 -4.22
CA ASN A 50 -22.62 -15.24 -4.59
C ASN A 50 -22.98 -15.68 -6.02
N GLY A 51 -22.10 -16.41 -6.73
CA GLY A 51 -22.36 -16.94 -8.07
C GLY A 51 -22.29 -15.87 -9.18
N VAL A 52 -21.67 -14.72 -8.92
CA VAL A 52 -21.44 -13.71 -9.95
C VAL A 52 -20.45 -14.25 -10.98
N ASP A 53 -20.76 -14.04 -12.26
CA ASP A 53 -19.93 -14.50 -13.36
C ASP A 53 -18.50 -13.94 -13.28
N ARG A 54 -17.52 -14.80 -13.54
CA ARG A 54 -16.09 -14.49 -13.48
C ARG A 54 -15.71 -13.27 -14.31
N ALA A 55 -16.26 -13.12 -15.52
CA ALA A 55 -15.95 -12.00 -16.39
C ALA A 55 -16.44 -10.67 -15.79
N ILE A 56 -17.59 -10.68 -15.09
CA ILE A 56 -18.11 -9.54 -14.35
C ILE A 56 -17.20 -9.23 -13.16
N VAL A 57 -16.82 -10.25 -12.37
CA VAL A 57 -15.89 -10.07 -11.24
C VAL A 57 -14.57 -9.44 -11.68
N LYS A 58 -14.01 -9.93 -12.78
CA LYS A 58 -12.78 -9.39 -13.39
C LYS A 58 -12.92 -7.92 -13.77
N MET A 59 -14.00 -7.58 -14.46
CA MET A 59 -14.28 -6.22 -14.88
C MET A 59 -14.49 -5.27 -13.70
N SER A 60 -15.20 -5.72 -12.65
CA SER A 60 -15.53 -4.89 -11.49
C SER A 60 -14.37 -4.69 -10.51
N THR A 61 -13.52 -5.69 -10.33
CA THR A 61 -12.40 -5.67 -9.37
C THR A 61 -11.09 -5.20 -10.01
N GLY A 62 -10.97 -5.35 -11.33
CA GLY A 62 -9.74 -5.10 -12.09
C GLY A 62 -8.63 -6.11 -11.79
N LEU A 63 -8.96 -7.26 -11.22
CA LEU A 63 -8.02 -8.35 -11.00
C LEU A 63 -7.71 -9.08 -12.32
N SER A 64 -6.54 -9.70 -12.40
CA SER A 64 -6.14 -10.58 -13.48
C SER A 64 -6.78 -11.97 -13.38
N ASP A 65 -6.74 -12.73 -14.47
CA ASP A 65 -7.23 -14.11 -14.45
C ASP A 65 -6.46 -15.00 -13.48
N ALA A 66 -5.17 -14.76 -13.31
CA ALA A 66 -4.33 -15.50 -12.37
C ALA A 66 -4.74 -15.23 -10.92
N GLU A 67 -4.97 -13.96 -10.58
CA GLU A 67 -5.45 -13.57 -9.25
C GLU A 67 -6.82 -14.17 -8.96
N ILE A 68 -7.75 -14.13 -9.92
CA ILE A 68 -9.09 -14.72 -9.75
C ILE A 68 -9.02 -16.24 -9.62
N ASN A 69 -8.17 -16.92 -10.40
CA ASN A 69 -7.95 -18.37 -10.26
C ASN A 69 -7.48 -18.74 -8.86
N ALA A 70 -6.53 -17.99 -8.31
CA ALA A 70 -6.00 -18.22 -6.97
C ALA A 70 -7.03 -17.99 -5.83
N LEU A 71 -8.22 -17.44 -6.13
CA LEU A 71 -9.33 -17.32 -5.19
C LEU A 71 -10.32 -18.49 -5.26
N MET A 72 -10.23 -19.31 -6.29
CA MET A 72 -11.12 -20.45 -6.55
C MET A 72 -10.50 -21.80 -6.13
N ASP A 73 -9.19 -21.82 -5.91
CA ASP A 73 -8.44 -22.95 -5.33
C ASP A 73 -8.61 -23.01 -3.80
#